data_AF-A0A497JFW1-F1
#
_entry.id   AF-A0A497JFW1-F1
#
_cell.length_a   1.000
_cell.length_b   1.000
_cell.length_c   1.000
_cell.angle_alpha   90.00
_cell.angle_beta   90.00
_cell.angle_gamma   90.00
#
_symmetry.space_group_name_H-M   'P 1'
#
loop_
_entity.id
_entity.type
_entity.pdbx_description
1 polymer ?
#
loop_
_entity_poly.entity_id
_entity_poly.type
_entity_poly.pdbx_seq_one_letter_code
_entity_poly.pdbx_strand_id
1 'polypeptide(L)' 'MEIIASKEVKKYYETIEQKVNKLLGIAKEARAKGYDYATDIETKPVSDLADRAE' A
#
# COMPACT_ATOMS: atom_id res chain seq x y z
N MET A 1 -10.94 -14.10 20.69
CA MET A 1 -10.04 -13.24 21.47
C MET A 1 -9.75 -12.03 20.60
N GLU A 2 -10.37 -10.88 20.85
CA GLU A 2 -10.03 -9.66 20.13
C GLU A 2 -8.66 -9.19 20.60
N ILE A 3 -7.67 -9.24 19.72
CA ILE A 3 -6.36 -8.66 19.99
C ILE A 3 -6.48 -7.17 19.71
N ILE A 4 -6.71 -6.38 20.76
CA ILE A 4 -6.66 -4.92 20.66
C ILE A 4 -5.18 -4.52 20.63
N ALA A 5 -4.71 -4.12 19.45
CA ALA A 5 -3.36 -3.59 19.29
C ALA A 5 -3.16 -2.37 20.21
N SER A 6 -1.97 -2.26 20.82
CA SER A 6 -1.65 -1.05 21.60
C SER A 6 -1.65 0.18 20.69
N LYS A 7 -1.83 1.37 21.27
CA LYS A 7 -1.83 2.63 20.52
C LYS A 7 -0.52 2.83 19.73
N GLU A 8 0.59 2.39 20.30
CA GLU A 8 1.91 2.46 19.69
C GLU A 8 2.00 1.57 18.45
N VAL A 9 1.51 0.33 18.55
CA VAL A 9 1.48 -0.62 17.42
C VAL A 9 0.58 -0.12 16.31
N LYS A 10 -0.59 0.43 16.65
CA LYS A 10 -1.50 1.03 15.66
C LYS A 10 -0.81 2.18 14.91
N LYS A 11 -0.22 3.12 15.64
CA LYS A 11 0.49 4.27 15.07
C LYS A 11 1.67 3.86 14.18
N TYR A 12 2.36 2.78 14.55
CA TYR A 12 3.44 2.22 13.74
C TYR A 12 2.94 1.77 12.35
N TYR A 13 1.87 0.97 12.30
CA TYR A 13 1.30 0.51 11.03
C TYR A 13 0.68 1.65 10.21
N GLU A 14 -0.02 2.59 10.84
CA GLU A 14 -0.53 3.81 10.17
C GLU A 14 0.61 4.60 9.50
N THR A 15 1.78 4.68 10.15
CA THR A 15 2.96 5.35 9.57
C THR A 15 3.51 4.61 8.35
N ILE A 16 3.49 3.28 8.37
CA ILE A 16 3.91 2.46 7.21
C ILE A 16 2.94 2.67 6.06
N GLU A 17 1.63 2.58 6.31
CA GLU A 17 0.59 2.76 5.30
C GLU A 17 0.69 4.12 4.60
N GLN A 18 0.86 5.20 5.36
CA GLN A 18 1.05 6.55 4.82
C GLN A 18 2.25 6.64 3.86
N LYS A 19 3.37 5.99 4.22
CA LYS A 19 4.59 5.98 3.39
C LYS A 19 4.38 5.16 2.11
N VAL A 20 3.74 3.99 2.21
CA VAL A 20 3.43 3.14 1.07
C VAL A 20 2.52 3.89 0.09
N ASN A 21 1.44 4.51 0.58
CA ASN A 21 0.50 5.28 -0.24
C ASN A 21 1.18 6.46 -0.96
N LYS A 22 2.07 7.17 -0.26
CA LYS A 22 2.87 8.24 -0.88
C LYS A 22 3.72 7.72 -2.04
N LEU A 23 4.42 6.61 -1.85
CA LEU A 23 5.28 6.03 -2.88
C LEU A 23 4.48 5.50 -4.08
N LEU A 24 3.32 4.89 -3.82
CA LEU A 24 2.41 4.46 -4.88
C LEU A 24 1.88 5.65 -5.69
N GLY A 25 1.56 6.78 -5.06
CA GLY A 25 1.18 8.00 -5.79
C GLY A 25 2.26 8.42 -6.81
N ILE A 26 3.52 8.46 -6.37
CA ILE A 26 4.66 8.80 -7.25
C ILE A 26 4.81 7.77 -8.39
N ALA A 27 4.69 6.47 -8.08
CA ALA A 27 4.79 5.41 -9.08
C ALA A 27 3.66 5.50 -10.11
N LYS A 28 2.43 5.84 -9.69
CA LYS A 28 1.28 6.03 -10.58
C LYS A 28 1.52 7.19 -11.55
N GLU A 29 1.98 8.32 -11.04
CA GLU A 29 2.34 9.48 -11.86
C GLU A 29 3.46 9.16 -12.86
N ALA A 30 4.44 8.33 -12.47
CA ALA A 30 5.50 7.90 -13.36
C ALA A 30 4.98 6.98 -14.48
N ARG A 31 4.21 5.94 -14.13
CA ARG A 31 3.64 4.98 -15.09
C ARG A 31 2.71 5.65 -16.11
N ALA A 32 1.93 6.64 -15.67
CA ALA A 32 1.05 7.41 -16.54
C ALA A 32 1.77 8.17 -17.67
N LYS A 33 3.10 8.36 -17.59
CA LYS A 33 3.90 8.98 -18.66
C LYS A 33 4.12 8.07 -19.87
N GLY A 34 3.84 6.77 -19.75
CA GLY A 34 3.92 5.82 -20.87
C GLY A 34 5.34 5.45 -21.30
N TYR A 35 6.33 5.59 -20.41
CA TYR A 35 7.70 5.14 -20.67
C TYR A 35 7.91 3.65 -20.43
N ASP A 36 7.06 3.05 -19.59
CA ASP A 36 7.08 1.63 -19.25
C ASP A 36 6.04 0.84 -20.07
N TYR A 37 6.15 -0.49 -20.05
CA TYR A 37 5.21 -1.40 -20.74
C TYR A 37 3.75 -1.17 -20.32
N ALA A 38 3.51 -1.00 -19.02
CA ALA A 38 2.19 -0.71 -18.47
C ALA A 38 2.08 0.75 -18.05
N THR A 39 0.90 1.33 -18.26
CA THR A 39 0.57 2.73 -17.92
C THR A 39 0.05 2.92 -16.50
N ASP A 40 -0.10 1.84 -15.74
CA ASP A 40 -0.48 1.84 -14.33
C ASP A 40 0.44 0.93 -13.51
N ILE A 41 0.33 0.99 -12.18
CA ILE A 41 1.08 0.15 -11.25
C ILE A 41 0.55 -1.28 -11.32
N GLU A 42 1.46 -2.23 -11.44
CA GLU A 42 1.14 -3.67 -11.58
C GLU A 42 1.12 -4.41 -10.24
N THR A 43 1.11 -3.68 -9.12
CA THR A 43 1.13 -4.22 -7.75
C THR A 43 0.09 -3.52 -6.89
N LYS A 44 -0.73 -4.31 -6.18
CA LYS A 44 -1.75 -3.84 -5.23
C LYS A 44 -1.30 -4.12 -3.80
N PRO A 45 -1.08 -3.10 -2.94
CA PRO A 45 -0.88 -3.34 -1.51
C PRO A 45 -2.18 -3.85 -0.90
N VAL A 46 -2.07 -4.76 0.06
CA VAL A 46 -3.21 -5.47 0.66
C VAL A 46 -2.98 -5.66 2.15
N SER A 47 -4.05 -5.63 2.94
CA SER A 47 -3.96 -5.52 4.39
C SER A 47 -3.78 -6.87 5.08
N ASP A 48 -4.32 -7.92 4.51
CA ASP A 48 -4.32 -9.25 5.11
C ASP A 48 -4.19 -10.39 4.09
N LEU A 49 -4.44 -11.62 4.54
CA LEU A 49 -4.36 -12.82 3.71
C LEU A 49 -5.56 -12.97 2.77
N ALA A 50 -6.75 -12.52 3.18
CA ALA A 50 -7.94 -12.59 2.36
C ALA A 50 -7.80 -11.68 1.15
N ASP A 51 -7.36 -10.43 1.39
CA ASP A 51 -7.09 -9.45 0.33
C ASP A 51 -5.98 -9.91 -0.64
N ARG A 52 -5.02 -10.74 -0.17
CA ARG A 52 -3.96 -11.30 -1.02
C ARG A 52 -4.45 -12.39 -1.97
N ALA A 53 -5.53 -13.07 -1.62
CA ALA A 53 -6.06 -14.20 -2.38
C ALA A 53 -7.09 -13.79 -3.45
N GLU A 54 -7.66 -12.58 -3.32
CA GLU A 54 -8.56 -11.95 -4.29
C GLU A 54 -7.81 -11.38 -5.50
#